data_AF-W4LC95-F1
#
_entry.id   AF-W4LC95-F1
#
_cell.length_a   1.000
_cell.length_b   1.000
_cell.length_c   1.000
_cell.angle_alpha   90.00
_cell.angle_beta   90.00
_cell.angle_gamma   90.00
#
_symmetry.space_group_name_H-M   'P 1'
#
loop_
_entity.id
_entity.type
_entity.pdbx_description
1 polymer ?
#
loop_
_entity_poly.entity_id
_entity_poly.type
_entity_poly.pdbx_seq_one_letter_code
_entity_poly.pdbx_strand_id
1 'polypeptide(L)'
;PDVNQHQFDAMVILTYNIGVPNFLSSSALKLINDPNAQTSYSSLESAWKAWNRSQGSVMQGLINRRNAEWKIYSQGIYETW
;
A
#
# COMPACT_ATOMS: atom_id res chain seq x y z
N PRO A 1 -11.34 -10.98 -3.71
CA PRO A 1 -11.91 -10.22 -4.84
C PRO A 1 -10.93 -10.31 -6.01
N ASP A 2 -11.42 -10.31 -7.24
CA ASP A 2 -10.53 -10.22 -8.39
C ASP A 2 -9.87 -8.84 -8.42
N VAL A 3 -8.57 -8.82 -8.70
CA VAL A 3 -7.77 -7.60 -8.82
C VAL A 3 -7.21 -7.52 -10.23
N ASN A 4 -7.07 -6.31 -10.74
CA ASN A 4 -6.41 -6.09 -12.02
C ASN A 4 -4.89 -6.30 -11.88
N GLN A 5 -4.20 -6.57 -12.99
CA GLN A 5 -2.74 -6.80 -12.97
C GLN A 5 -1.97 -5.69 -12.24
N HIS A 6 -2.28 -4.42 -12.52
CA HIS A 6 -1.61 -3.29 -11.88
C HIS A 6 -1.86 -3.20 -10.36
N GLN A 7 -3.04 -3.61 -9.88
CA GLN A 7 -3.33 -3.67 -8.45
C GLN A 7 -2.50 -4.78 -7.78
N PHE A 8 -2.43 -5.95 -8.42
CA PHE A 8 -1.58 -7.05 -7.96
C PHE A 8 -0.10 -6.64 -7.92
N ASP A 9 0.41 -6.00 -8.98
CA ASP A 9 1.79 -5.53 -9.04
C ASP A 9 2.11 -4.56 -7.91
N ALA A 10 1.24 -3.59 -7.66
CA ALA A 10 1.40 -2.66 -6.53
C ALA A 10 1.42 -3.40 -5.18
N MET A 11 0.56 -4.40 -4.98
CA MET A 11 0.54 -5.22 -3.77
C MET A 11 1.85 -5.99 -3.58
N VAL A 12 2.40 -6.56 -4.66
CA VAL A 12 3.69 -7.26 -4.63
C VAL A 12 4.83 -6.28 -4.30
N ILE A 13 4.86 -5.09 -4.90
CA ILE A 13 5.88 -4.07 -4.63
C ILE A 13 5.84 -3.61 -3.17
N LEU A 14 4.65 -3.37 -2.62
CA LEU A 14 4.49 -3.01 -1.21
C LEU A 14 4.96 -4.16 -0.32
N THR A 15 4.49 -5.39 -0.59
CA THR A 15 4.85 -6.60 0.18
C THR A 15 6.35 -6.85 0.19
N TYR A 16 7.03 -6.65 -0.94
CA TYR A 16 8.48 -6.75 -1.03
C TYR A 16 9.18 -5.73 -0.11
N ASN A 17 8.65 -4.52 -0.01
CA ASN A 17 9.25 -3.46 0.79
C ASN A 17 9.00 -3.61 2.30
N ILE A 18 7.78 -3.94 2.70
CA ILE A 18 7.40 -4.01 4.12
C ILE A 18 7.54 -5.43 4.69
N GLY A 19 7.67 -6.45 3.84
CA GLY A 19 7.71 -7.86 4.20
C GLY A 19 6.33 -8.52 4.26
N VAL A 20 6.29 -9.83 3.97
CA VAL A 20 5.05 -10.64 3.96
C VAL A 20 4.27 -10.56 5.28
N PRO A 21 4.88 -10.70 6.48
CA PRO A 21 4.11 -10.68 7.73
C PRO A 21 3.42 -9.32 7.99
N ASN A 22 4.08 -8.23 7.60
CA ASN A 22 3.55 -6.88 7.73
C ASN A 22 2.40 -6.64 6.75
N PHE A 23 2.52 -7.13 5.51
CA PHE A 23 1.43 -7.03 4.54
C PHE A 23 0.20 -7.85 4.96
N LEU A 24 0.40 -9.10 5.40
CA LEU A 24 -0.67 -10.00 5.85
C LEU A 24 -1.50 -9.43 7.02
N SER A 25 -0.87 -8.67 7.91
CA SER A 25 -1.52 -8.06 9.08
C SER A 25 -2.04 -6.64 8.82
N SER A 26 -1.78 -6.07 7.64
CA SER A 26 -2.05 -4.67 7.34
C SER A 26 -3.53 -4.33 7.18
N SER A 27 -3.90 -3.10 7.56
CA SER A 27 -5.19 -2.51 7.20
C SER A 27 -5.38 -2.36 5.68
N ALA A 28 -4.29 -2.22 4.92
CA ALA A 28 -4.35 -2.18 3.46
C ALA A 28 -4.89 -3.49 2.89
N LEU A 29 -4.34 -4.64 3.29
CA LEU A 29 -4.84 -5.94 2.84
C LEU A 29 -6.29 -6.19 3.27
N LYS A 30 -6.67 -5.79 4.49
CA LYS A 30 -8.07 -5.87 4.95
C LYS A 30 -9.01 -5.10 4.03
N LEU A 31 -8.67 -3.86 3.69
CA LEU A 31 -9.49 -3.00 2.82
C LEU A 31 -9.48 -3.43 1.35
N ILE A 32 -8.41 -4.08 0.87
CA ILE A 32 -8.38 -4.70 -0.47
C ILE A 32 -9.37 -5.86 -0.55
N ASN A 33 -9.41 -6.70 0.49
CA ASN A 33 -10.27 -7.87 0.54
C ASN A 33 -11.74 -7.51 0.80
N ASP A 34 -11.98 -6.49 1.63
CA ASP A 34 -13.29 -5.96 1.96
C ASP A 34 -13.22 -4.43 2.13
N PRO A 35 -13.69 -3.65 1.13
CA PRO A 35 -13.69 -2.19 1.20
C PRO A 35 -14.50 -1.60 2.36
N ASN A 36 -15.40 -2.37 2.98
CA ASN A 36 -16.21 -1.95 4.13
C ASN A 36 -15.59 -2.35 5.48
N ALA A 37 -14.45 -3.04 5.46
CA ALA A 37 -13.77 -3.48 6.68
C ALA A 37 -13.43 -2.30 7.58
N GLN A 38 -13.74 -2.45 8.88
CA GLN A 38 -13.39 -1.45 9.87
C GLN A 38 -11.88 -1.46 10.14
N THR A 39 -11.23 -0.32 9.93
CA THR A 39 -9.81 -0.11 10.25
C THR A 39 -9.62 1.25 10.91
N SER A 40 -8.43 1.52 11.44
CA SER A 40 -8.06 2.85 11.94
C SER A 40 -7.90 3.91 10.85
N TYR A 41 -8.02 3.54 9.58
CA TYR A 41 -7.85 4.41 8.42
C TYR A 41 -9.18 4.62 7.71
N SER A 42 -9.40 5.84 7.22
CA SER A 42 -10.64 6.23 6.52
C SER A 42 -10.72 5.69 5.09
N SER A 43 -9.60 5.21 4.54
CA SER A 43 -9.52 4.72 3.16
C SER A 43 -8.37 3.74 2.96
N LEU A 44 -8.43 2.97 1.88
CA LEU A 44 -7.31 2.12 1.45
C LEU A 44 -6.05 2.94 1.18
N GLU A 45 -6.17 4.12 0.57
CA GLU A 45 -5.02 5.00 0.30
C GLU A 45 -4.32 5.44 1.57
N SER A 46 -5.07 5.85 2.59
CA SER A 46 -4.50 6.29 3.87
C SER A 46 -3.83 5.14 4.62
N ALA A 47 -4.42 3.94 4.57
CA ALA A 47 -3.80 2.72 5.11
C ALA A 47 -2.50 2.34 4.37
N TRP A 48 -2.47 2.49 3.04
CA TRP A 48 -1.30 2.22 2.21
C TRP A 48 -0.16 3.19 2.50
N LYS A 49 -0.46 4.50 2.53
CA LYS A 49 0.52 5.57 2.74
C LYS A 49 1.06 5.65 4.17
N ALA A 50 0.40 5.00 5.13
CA ALA A 50 0.89 4.90 6.50
C ALA A 50 2.17 4.07 6.65
N TRP A 51 2.51 3.24 5.66
CA TRP A 51 3.78 2.51 5.59
C TRP A 51 4.94 3.42 5.15
N ASN A 52 5.16 4.51 5.89
CA ASN A 52 6.14 5.56 5.60
C ASN A 52 7.22 5.75 6.67
N ARG A 53 7.28 4.87 7.67
CA ARG A 53 8.24 4.96 8.78
C ARG A 53 9.34 3.91 8.69
N SER A 54 10.54 4.30 9.07
CA SER A 54 11.68 3.41 9.31
C SER A 54 12.50 3.95 10.48
N GLN A 55 13.06 3.07 11.31
CA GLN A 55 13.87 3.44 12.48
C GLN A 55 13.17 4.47 13.40
N GLY A 56 11.84 4.39 13.54
CA GLY A 56 11.04 5.28 14.39
C GLY A 56 10.66 6.63 13.75
N SER A 57 11.20 6.97 12.58
CA SER A 57 10.97 8.26 11.92
C SER A 57 10.20 8.10 10.61
N VAL A 58 9.43 9.14 10.24
CA VAL A 58 8.81 9.23 8.91
C VAL A 58 9.90 9.55 7.89
N MET A 59 9.96 8.79 6.80
CA MET A 59 11.00 8.89 5.79
C MET A 59 10.44 9.45 4.48
N GLN A 60 11.02 10.54 3.97
CA GLN A 60 10.59 11.14 2.70
C GLN A 60 10.65 10.15 1.53
N GLY A 61 11.70 9.32 1.47
CA GLY A 61 11.82 8.30 0.43
C GLY A 61 10.70 7.25 0.46
N LEU A 62 10.19 6.91 1.66
CA LEU A 62 9.03 6.01 1.77
C LEU A 62 7.74 6.72 1.36
N ILE A 63 7.57 8.00 1.68
CA ILE A 63 6.41 8.78 1.20
C ILE A 63 6.37 8.78 -0.34
N ASN A 64 7.49 9.10 -0.99
CA ASN A 64 7.58 9.10 -2.45
C ASN A 64 7.24 7.72 -3.03
N ARG A 65 7.82 6.66 -2.43
CA ARG A 65 7.55 5.27 -2.83
C ARG A 65 6.08 4.89 -2.71
N ARG A 66 5.43 5.19 -1.58
CA ARG A 66 3.99 4.89 -1.37
C ARG A 66 3.11 5.65 -2.36
N ASN A 67 3.48 6.87 -2.74
CA ASN A 67 2.75 7.64 -3.75
C ASN A 67 2.86 6.99 -5.14
N ALA A 68 4.04 6.53 -5.55
CA ALA A 68 4.23 5.83 -6.82
C ALA A 68 3.48 4.48 -6.84
N GLU A 69 3.59 3.68 -5.78
CA GLU A 69 2.81 2.44 -5.65
C GLU A 69 1.30 2.68 -5.71
N TRP A 70 0.82 3.76 -5.09
CA TRP A 70 -0.60 4.12 -5.15
C TRP A 70 -1.05 4.52 -6.56
N LYS A 71 -0.21 5.22 -7.34
CA LYS A 71 -0.51 5.50 -8.76
C LYS A 71 -0.63 4.21 -9.57
N ILE A 72 0.23 3.22 -9.31
CA ILE A 72 0.12 1.90 -9.94
C ILE A 72 -1.21 1.24 -9.54
N TYR A 73 -1.53 1.20 -8.24
CA TYR A 73 -2.74 0.54 -7.74
C TYR A 73 -4.03 1.20 -8.27
N SER A 74 -4.12 2.54 -8.18
CA SER A 74 -5.34 3.29 -8.48
C SER A 74 -5.54 3.61 -9.96
N GLN A 75 -4.46 3.77 -10.72
CA GLN A 75 -4.49 4.30 -12.09
C GLN A 75 -3.74 3.44 -13.10
N GLY A 76 -2.96 2.45 -12.66
CA GLY A 76 -2.11 1.65 -13.56
C GLY A 76 -0.92 2.41 -14.13
N ILE A 77 -0.54 3.54 -13.50
CA ILE A 77 0.58 4.39 -13.96
C ILE A 77 1.87 3.98 -13.24
N TYR A 78 2.87 3.56 -14.02
CA TYR A 78 4.19 3.16 -13.54
C TYR A 78 5.16 4.34 -13.61
N GLU A 79 5.54 4.86 -12.46
CA GLU A 79 6.49 5.96 -12.32
C GLU A 79 7.56 5.61 -11.27
N THR A 80 8.75 6.16 -11.46
CA THR A 80 9.85 6.09 -10.48
C THR A 80 9.66 7.12 -9.36
N TRP A 81 10.23 6.85 -8.18
CA TRP A 81 10.11 7.67 -6.98
C TRP A 81 11.47 8.08 -6.38
#